data_AF-A0A930BVP7-F1
#
_entry.id   AF-A0A930BVP7-F1
#
_cell.length_a   1.000
_cell.length_b   1.000
_cell.length_c   1.000
_cell.angle_alpha   90.00
_cell.angle_beta   90.00
_cell.angle_gamma   90.00
#
_symmetry.space_group_name_H-M   'P 1'
#
loop_
_entity.id
_entity.type
_entity.pdbx_description
1 polymer ?
#
loop_
_entity_poly.entity_id
_entity_poly.type
_entity_poly.pdbx_seq_one_letter_code
_entity_poly.pdbx_strand_id
1 'polypeptide(L)'
;MLNPGIRPPRPRLTGRIAAYALADVFGLTCVGIGGSWFADGKGAILANFPSSLAEAVACVAGGVAVMIWAVARILREINRQAPEMQARYAAYLAAQHPDRIPPKGDGQ
;
A
#
# COMPACT_ATOMS: atom_id res chain seq x y z
N MET A 1 -0.74 27.22 3.93
CA MET A 1 -0.93 26.11 2.97
C MET A 1 0.15 26.25 1.90
N LEU A 2 1.02 25.26 1.73
CA LEU A 2 2.10 25.32 0.73
C LEU A 2 1.50 25.35 -0.68
N ASN A 3 1.98 26.24 -1.55
CA ASN A 3 1.48 26.39 -2.91
C ASN A 3 1.52 25.02 -3.64
N PRO A 4 0.36 24.43 -4.02
CA PRO A 4 0.31 23.09 -4.61
C PRO A 4 1.07 22.97 -5.95
N GLY A 5 1.44 24.10 -6.56
CA GLY A 5 2.25 24.15 -7.78
C GLY A 5 3.68 23.65 -7.62
N ILE A 6 4.27 23.64 -6.41
CA ILE A 6 5.71 23.32 -6.23
C ILE A 6 5.95 21.80 -6.09
N ARG A 7 4.91 20.99 -5.85
CA ARG A 7 5.06 19.55 -5.58
C ARG A 7 4.50 18.68 -6.71
N PRO A 8 5.15 17.56 -7.02
CA PRO A 8 4.56 16.56 -7.90
C PRO A 8 3.19 16.10 -7.38
N PRO A 9 2.19 15.91 -8.26
CA PRO A 9 0.90 15.36 -7.88
C PRO A 9 1.07 13.99 -7.22
N ARG A 10 0.24 13.70 -6.21
CA ARG A 10 0.21 12.44 -5.49
C ARG A 10 -1.13 11.73 -5.69
N PRO A 11 -1.15 10.38 -5.69
CA PRO A 11 -2.40 9.63 -5.68
C PRO A 11 -3.31 10.09 -4.55
N ARG A 12 -4.62 10.13 -4.81
CA ARG A 12 -5.62 10.48 -3.82
C ARG A 12 -5.86 9.28 -2.91
N LEU A 13 -5.84 9.52 -1.62
CA LEU A 13 -6.23 8.50 -0.64
C LEU A 13 -7.75 8.32 -0.73
N THR A 14 -8.18 7.18 -1.28
CA THR A 14 -9.61 6.80 -1.28
C THR A 14 -9.92 6.03 -0.02
N GLY A 15 -11.18 6.07 0.44
CA GLY A 15 -11.62 5.25 1.58
C GLY A 15 -11.37 3.75 1.37
N ARG A 16 -11.39 3.29 0.12
CA ARG A 16 -11.01 1.92 -0.25
C ARG A 16 -9.54 1.63 0.01
N ILE A 17 -8.64 2.53 -0.39
CA ILE A 17 -7.19 2.39 -0.10
C ILE A 17 -6.97 2.34 1.41
N ALA A 18 -7.63 3.21 2.17
CA ALA A 18 -7.55 3.18 3.63
C ALA A 18 -8.03 1.85 4.23
N ALA A 19 -9.15 1.30 3.75
CA ALA A 19 -9.66 0.01 4.22
C ALA A 19 -8.70 -1.15 3.92
N TYR A 20 -8.09 -1.19 2.72
CA TYR A 20 -7.08 -2.20 2.42
C TYR A 20 -5.80 -2.01 3.24
N ALA A 21 -5.40 -0.77 3.53
CA ALA A 21 -4.25 -0.51 4.41
C ALA A 21 -4.51 -1.01 5.84
N LEU A 22 -5.74 -0.89 6.35
CA LEU A 22 -6.12 -1.50 7.63
C LEU A 22 -6.03 -3.03 7.59
N ALA A 23 -6.44 -3.65 6.47
CA ALA A 23 -6.28 -5.09 6.28
C ALA A 23 -4.80 -5.51 6.24
N ASP A 24 -3.92 -4.69 5.66
CA ASP A 24 -2.47 -4.92 5.66
C ASP A 24 -1.88 -4.82 7.07
N VAL A 25 -2.28 -3.82 7.86
CA VAL A 25 -1.89 -3.70 9.28
C VAL A 25 -2.36 -4.91 10.10
N PHE A 26 -3.57 -5.41 9.83
CA PHE A 26 -4.03 -6.66 10.42
C PHE A 26 -3.14 -7.84 10.02
N GLY A 27 -2.78 -7.95 8.74
CA GLY A 27 -1.86 -8.97 8.25
C GLY A 27 -0.48 -8.92 8.92
N LEU A 28 0.12 -7.73 9.04
CA LEU A 28 1.37 -7.50 9.77
C LEU A 28 1.26 -7.89 11.25
N THR A 29 0.11 -7.60 11.87
CA THR A 29 -0.15 -7.99 13.26
C THR A 29 -0.22 -9.50 13.40
N CYS A 30 -0.91 -10.21 12.50
CA CYS A 30 -0.93 -11.67 12.45
C CYS A 30 0.46 -12.27 12.25
N VAL A 31 1.26 -11.73 11.33
CA VAL A 31 2.64 -12.17 11.11
C VAL A 31 3.50 -11.93 12.34
N GLY A 32 3.37 -10.78 13.01
CA GLY A 32 4.12 -10.47 14.22
C GLY A 32 3.78 -11.42 15.37
N ILE A 33 2.48 -11.63 15.64
CA ILE A 33 2.01 -12.55 16.68
C ILE A 33 2.40 -13.99 16.37
N GLY A 34 2.11 -14.48 15.16
CA GLY A 34 2.48 -15.81 14.72
C GLY A 34 3.99 -16.04 14.71
N GLY A 35 4.75 -15.06 14.24
CA GLY A 35 6.22 -15.08 14.19
C GLY A 35 6.85 -15.13 15.58
N SER A 36 6.30 -14.38 16.54
CA SER A 36 6.79 -14.35 17.93
C SER A 36 6.75 -15.73 18.59
N TRP A 37 5.81 -16.59 18.20
CA TRP A 37 5.76 -17.97 18.67
C TRP A 37 7.00 -18.79 18.29
N PHE A 38 7.56 -18.55 17.11
CA PHE A 38 8.78 -19.22 16.65
C PHE A 38 10.06 -18.66 17.29
N ALA A 39 10.00 -17.44 17.81
CA ALA A 39 11.15 -16.78 18.47
C ALA A 39 11.22 -17.10 19.97
N ASP A 40 10.11 -16.90 20.70
CA ASP A 40 10.08 -16.97 22.18
C ASP A 40 9.14 -18.07 22.74
N GLY A 41 8.38 -18.77 21.88
CA GLY A 41 7.43 -19.82 22.28
C GLY A 41 5.99 -19.32 22.51
N LYS A 42 5.14 -20.17 23.10
CA LYS A 42 3.69 -19.91 23.27
C LYS A 42 3.41 -18.60 24.02
N GLY A 43 2.56 -17.76 23.45
CA GLY A 43 2.01 -16.58 24.13
C GLY A 43 2.96 -15.40 24.31
N ALA A 44 4.01 -15.29 23.48
CA ALA A 44 5.01 -14.22 23.57
C ALA A 44 4.45 -12.79 23.42
N ILE A 45 3.34 -12.61 22.68
CA ILE A 45 2.69 -11.30 22.46
C ILE A 45 1.25 -11.25 22.99
N LEU A 46 0.46 -12.32 22.84
CA LEU A 46 -0.90 -12.43 23.36
C LEU A 46 -1.00 -13.65 24.28
N ALA A 47 -1.52 -13.47 25.49
CA ALA A 47 -1.72 -14.56 26.43
C ALA A 47 -2.57 -15.66 25.77
N ASN A 48 -2.00 -16.87 25.68
CA ASN A 48 -2.60 -18.07 25.06
C ASN A 48 -2.80 -18.05 23.53
N PHE A 49 -2.20 -17.12 22.77
CA PHE A 49 -2.23 -17.18 21.30
C PHE A 49 -0.92 -16.67 20.67
N PRO A 50 -0.27 -17.44 19.77
CA PRO A 50 -0.63 -18.79 19.31
C PRO A 50 -0.37 -19.86 20.38
N SER A 51 -1.28 -20.82 20.52
CA SER A 51 -1.20 -21.91 21.52
C SER A 51 -0.62 -23.21 20.96
N SER A 52 -0.54 -23.33 19.64
CA SER A 52 -0.03 -24.50 18.92
C SER A 52 0.78 -24.12 17.68
N LEU A 53 1.61 -25.04 17.19
CA LEU A 53 2.37 -24.85 15.94
C LEU A 53 1.43 -24.60 14.75
N ALA A 54 0.32 -25.34 14.68
CA ALA A 54 -0.66 -25.17 13.61
C ALA A 54 -1.28 -23.77 13.61
N GLU A 55 -1.61 -23.22 14.79
CA GLU A 55 -2.10 -21.85 14.92
C GLU A 55 -1.04 -20.82 14.55
N ALA A 56 0.22 -21.01 14.95
CA ALA A 56 1.31 -20.11 14.60
C ALA A 56 1.52 -20.05 13.08
N VAL A 57 1.59 -21.21 12.43
CA VAL A 57 1.72 -21.31 10.96
C VAL A 57 0.50 -20.70 10.27
N ALA A 58 -0.72 -21.01 10.71
CA ALA A 58 -1.94 -20.46 10.14
C ALA A 58 -2.01 -18.93 10.30
N CYS A 59 -1.57 -18.39 11.44
CA CYS A 59 -1.55 -16.96 11.71
C CYS A 59 -0.53 -16.24 10.80
N VAL A 60 0.68 -16.78 10.65
CA VAL A 60 1.70 -16.21 9.74
C VAL A 60 1.25 -16.32 8.29
N ALA A 61 0.88 -17.52 7.84
CA ALA A 61 0.49 -17.75 6.44
C ALA A 61 -0.77 -16.97 6.07
N GLY A 62 -1.77 -16.92 6.97
CA GLY A 62 -2.97 -16.10 6.82
C GLY A 62 -2.65 -14.61 6.77
N GLY A 63 -1.78 -14.12 7.66
CA GLY A 63 -1.32 -12.73 7.65
C GLY A 63 -0.64 -12.36 6.34
N VAL A 64 0.30 -13.18 5.85
CA VAL A 64 0.98 -12.97 4.56
C VAL A 64 -0.03 -12.98 3.40
N ALA A 65 -0.99 -13.91 3.39
CA ALA A 65 -2.01 -13.98 2.35
C ALA A 65 -2.87 -12.70 2.32
N VAL A 66 -3.27 -12.18 3.50
CA VAL A 66 -4.02 -10.93 3.61
C VAL A 66 -3.18 -9.74 3.13
N MET A 67 -1.90 -9.66 3.49
CA MET A 67 -1.00 -8.60 3.02
C MET A 67 -0.88 -8.58 1.49
N ILE A 68 -0.60 -9.74 0.88
CA ILE A 68 -0.48 -9.85 -0.58
C ILE A 68 -1.79 -9.42 -1.26
N TRP A 69 -2.93 -9.90 -0.74
CA TRP A 69 -4.24 -9.51 -1.23
C TRP A 69 -4.48 -8.01 -1.09
N ALA A 70 -4.22 -7.41 0.08
CA ALA A 70 -4.43 -6.00 0.34
C ALA A 70 -3.57 -5.10 -0.57
N VAL A 71 -2.28 -5.40 -0.71
CA VAL A 71 -1.36 -4.68 -1.58
C VAL A 71 -1.83 -4.71 -3.04
N ALA A 72 -2.22 -5.90 -3.55
CA ALA A 72 -2.74 -6.02 -4.90
C ALA A 72 -4.00 -5.15 -5.13
N ARG A 73 -4.87 -5.05 -4.11
CA ARG A 73 -6.08 -4.22 -4.17
C ARG A 73 -5.77 -2.72 -4.11
N ILE A 74 -4.79 -2.30 -3.31
CA ILE A 74 -4.31 -0.92 -3.26
C ILE A 74 -3.73 -0.52 -4.61
N LEU A 75 -2.83 -1.32 -5.18
CA LEU A 75 -2.24 -1.05 -6.49
C LEU A 75 -3.30 -0.96 -7.60
N ARG A 76 -4.33 -1.82 -7.55
CA ARG A 76 -5.45 -1.74 -8.49
C ARG A 76 -6.25 -0.43 -8.35
N GLU A 77 -6.42 0.09 -7.14
CA GLU A 77 -7.12 1.35 -6.91
C GLU A 77 -6.26 2.57 -7.28
N ILE A 78 -4.95 2.50 -7.10
CA ILE A 78 -4.00 3.52 -7.58
C ILE A 78 -3.99 3.54 -9.11
N ASN A 79 -3.93 2.38 -9.76
CA ASN A 79 -3.94 2.28 -11.22
C ASN A 79 -5.22 2.88 -11.83
N ARG A 80 -6.36 2.82 -11.13
CA ARG A 80 -7.59 3.51 -11.57
C ARG A 80 -7.46 5.03 -11.59
N GLN A 81 -6.56 5.60 -10.79
CA GLN A 81 -6.29 7.03 -10.74
C GLN A 81 -5.20 7.47 -11.72
N ALA A 82 -4.54 6.53 -12.41
CA ALA A 82 -3.44 6.81 -13.34
C ALA A 82 -3.75 7.89 -14.40
N PRO A 83 -4.90 7.89 -15.12
CA PRO A 83 -5.16 8.90 -16.13
C PRO A 83 -5.34 10.31 -15.53
N GLU A 84 -6.04 10.44 -14.40
CA GLU A 84 -6.16 11.73 -13.68
C GLU A 84 -4.78 12.23 -13.23
N MET A 85 -3.95 11.31 -12.72
CA MET A 85 -2.59 11.61 -12.27
C MET A 85 -1.68 12.08 -13.41
N GLN A 86 -1.76 11.45 -14.58
CA GLN A 86 -1.00 11.86 -15.77
C GLN A 86 -1.39 13.27 -16.22
N ALA A 87 -2.69 13.59 -16.27
CA ALA A 87 -3.16 14.92 -16.62
C ALA A 87 -2.66 15.99 -15.65
N ARG A 88 -2.73 15.72 -14.34
CA ARG A 88 -2.21 16.62 -13.30
C ARG A 88 -0.68 16.76 -13.36
N TYR A 89 0.02 15.69 -13.73
CA TYR A 89 1.47 15.71 -13.89
C TYR A 89 1.90 16.51 -15.12
N ALA A 90 1.19 16.38 -16.24
CA ALA A 90 1.41 17.19 -17.43
C ALA A 90 1.19 18.69 -17.15
N ALA A 91 0.13 19.03 -16.42
CA ALA A 91 -0.11 20.42 -15.98
C ALA A 91 1.00 20.94 -15.05
N TYR A 92 1.49 20.10 -14.12
CA TYR A 92 2.62 20.43 -13.27
C TYR A 92 3.91 20.68 -14.07
N LEU A 93 4.22 19.82 -15.06
CA LEU A 93 5.36 20.02 -15.95
C LEU A 93 5.23 21.32 -16.74
N ALA A 94 4.07 21.60 -17.33
CA ALA A 94 3.83 22.83 -18.08
C ALA A 94 4.01 24.09 -17.22
N ALA A 95 3.64 24.03 -15.94
CA ALA A 95 3.70 25.17 -15.03
C ALA A 95 5.06 25.38 -14.35
N GLN A 96 5.89 24.34 -14.20
CA GLN A 96 7.11 24.39 -13.38
C GLN A 96 8.38 23.94 -14.10
N HIS A 97 8.27 23.07 -15.11
CA HIS A 97 9.40 22.49 -15.85
C HIS A 97 9.09 22.48 -17.35
N PRO A 98 8.92 23.65 -17.99
CA PRO A 98 8.53 23.75 -19.39
C PRO A 98 9.59 23.14 -20.35
N ASP A 99 10.84 23.02 -19.90
CA ASP A 99 11.94 22.35 -20.58
C ASP A 99 11.78 20.81 -20.64
N ARG A 100 10.93 20.25 -19.78
CA ARG A 100 10.72 18.79 -19.65
C ARG A 100 9.39 18.31 -20.19
N ILE A 101 8.65 19.17 -20.90
CA ILE A 101 7.43 18.76 -21.59
C ILE A 101 7.84 17.75 -22.66
N PRO A 102 7.34 16.50 -22.61
CA PRO A 102 7.65 15.52 -23.65
C PRO A 102 7.26 16.09 -25.02
N PRO A 103 8.10 15.97 -26.06
CA PRO A 103 7.69 16.36 -27.40
C PRO A 103 6.38 15.64 -27.73
N LYS A 104 5.38 16.39 -28.18
CA LYS A 104 4.10 15.83 -28.62
C LYS A 104 4.45 14.84 -29.71
N GLY A 105 4.29 13.54 -29.43
CA GLY A 105 4.61 12.50 -30.40
C GLY A 105 3.87 12.83 -31.69
N ASP A 106 4.63 13.14 -32.74
CA ASP A 106 4.10 13.33 -34.06
C ASP A 106 3.33 12.06 -34.41
N GLY A 107 2.05 12.22 -34.75
CA GLY A 107 1.17 11.10 -35.01
C GLY A 107 1.76 10.16 -36.05
N GLN A 108 1.79 8.88 -35.70
CA GLN A 108 1.65 7.77 -36.64
C GLN A 108 1.00 6.59 -35.93
#